data_AF-A0A2N6A8U3-F1
#
_entry.id   AF-A0A2N6A8U3-F1
#
_cell.length_a   1.000
_cell.length_b   1.000
_cell.length_c   1.000
_cell.angle_alpha   90.00
_cell.angle_beta   90.00
_cell.angle_gamma   90.00
#
_symmetry.space_group_name_H-M   'P 1'
#
loop_
_entity.id
_entity.type
_entity.pdbx_description
1 polymer ?
#
loop_
_entity_poly.entity_id
_entity_poly.type
_entity_poly.pdbx_seq_one_letter_code
_entity_poly.pdbx_strand_id
1 'polypeptide(L)'
;MKKILFSLVVMIVFVPSFASAIYDPNATTNPNGEGVAPMLLTATEVTPTLISTPPINFALYTDPNTEEDYQINSPYDALMAMQKYGLGITDKDYQNFTKNIPKKLDGRILLNVDDSGKAYLVDSDNNKLIYLAKPEQAFNELQKYYSNKLSKAGVEIYDISSELADCTGVAPMKCMIVNGKYFYDQIKGFDFVAGYTYKLEVKKSERTEVIPADASSYSYELIKIISQNPDIPENCSSWFDGCNTCMTNEGELGGCTKKMCFTYETPKCLAFTK
;
A
#
# COMPACT_ATOMS: atom_id res chain seq x y z
N MET A 1 57.17 -13.27 22.00
CA MET A 1 57.40 -14.53 21.23
C MET A 1 57.05 -15.73 22.10
N LYS A 2 56.41 -16.78 21.52
CA LYS A 2 55.75 -17.97 22.12
C LYS A 2 54.28 -17.72 22.50
N LYS A 3 53.27 -18.55 22.18
CA LYS A 3 53.09 -19.93 21.63
C LYS A 3 51.67 -19.98 20.99
N ILE A 4 51.46 -20.53 19.79
CA ILE A 4 50.98 -21.89 19.44
C ILE A 4 49.65 -22.36 20.09
N LEU A 5 48.57 -22.27 19.29
CA LEU A 5 47.55 -23.26 18.84
C LEU A 5 46.82 -24.26 19.79
N PHE A 6 45.48 -24.21 19.61
CA PHE A 6 44.44 -25.27 19.51
C PHE A 6 43.42 -25.55 20.64
N SER A 7 42.15 -25.41 20.21
CA SER A 7 40.91 -26.09 20.60
C SER A 7 40.06 -25.48 21.72
N LEU A 8 38.94 -24.84 21.34
CA LEU A 8 37.83 -24.52 22.26
C LEU A 8 36.46 -24.81 21.61
N VAL A 9 35.84 -25.86 22.15
CA VAL A 9 34.44 -26.14 22.45
C VAL A 9 33.34 -25.16 21.97
N VAL A 10 32.32 -25.76 21.34
CA VAL A 10 31.02 -25.23 20.91
C VAL A 10 30.28 -24.48 22.03
N MET A 11 29.86 -23.23 21.77
CA MET A 11 29.00 -22.44 22.65
C MET A 11 27.52 -22.62 22.28
N ILE A 12 26.74 -23.14 23.24
CA ILE A 12 25.27 -23.10 23.26
C ILE A 12 24.86 -21.83 24.00
N VAL A 13 24.01 -20.99 23.41
CA VAL A 13 23.26 -19.97 24.16
C VAL A 13 21.79 -20.02 23.76
N PHE A 14 20.98 -20.31 24.78
CA PHE A 14 19.52 -20.38 24.79
C PHE A 14 18.88 -18.98 24.67
N VAL A 15 17.77 -18.90 23.95
CA VAL A 15 16.84 -17.76 23.95
C VAL A 15 15.73 -18.03 24.97
N PRO A 16 15.37 -17.09 25.87
CA PRO A 16 14.11 -17.19 26.60
C PRO A 16 13.07 -16.19 26.07
N SER A 17 11.91 -16.74 25.71
CA SER A 17 10.63 -16.05 25.58
C SER A 17 9.92 -16.13 26.93
N PHE A 18 9.43 -15.01 27.45
CA PHE A 18 8.48 -15.01 28.57
C PHE A 18 7.36 -14.01 28.30
N ALA A 19 6.15 -14.56 28.13
CA ALA A 19 4.89 -13.85 28.27
C ALA A 19 4.55 -13.76 29.76
N SER A 20 4.11 -12.58 30.20
CA SER A 20 3.64 -12.31 31.56
C SER A 20 2.12 -12.48 31.62
N ALA A 21 1.62 -13.39 32.46
CA ALA A 21 0.21 -13.44 32.86
C ALA A 21 0.04 -12.73 34.22
N ILE A 22 -0.98 -11.88 34.32
CA ILE A 22 -1.32 -11.11 35.52
C ILE A 22 -2.09 -12.03 36.49
N TYR A 23 -1.62 -12.10 37.73
CA TYR A 23 -2.20 -12.83 38.87
C TYR A 23 -3.19 -11.94 39.62
N ASP A 24 -4.44 -12.41 39.82
CA ASP A 24 -5.43 -11.76 40.70
C ASP A 24 -5.44 -12.46 42.08
N PRO A 25 -5.09 -11.75 43.17
CA PRO A 25 -4.96 -12.34 44.50
C PRO A 25 -6.28 -12.54 45.29
N ASN A 26 -7.47 -12.23 44.76
CA ASN A 26 -8.70 -12.19 45.58
C ASN A 26 -9.79 -13.23 45.25
N ALA A 27 -9.48 -14.35 44.61
CA ALA A 27 -10.43 -15.46 44.49
C ALA A 27 -10.56 -16.24 45.81
N THR A 28 -11.67 -16.04 46.53
CA THR A 28 -12.03 -16.78 47.75
C THR A 28 -12.51 -18.20 47.44
N THR A 29 -12.13 -19.16 48.28
CA THR A 29 -12.33 -20.60 48.09
C THR A 29 -13.76 -21.08 48.48
N ASN A 30 -14.26 -22.10 47.79
CA ASN A 30 -15.50 -22.84 48.09
C ASN A 30 -15.22 -23.99 49.12
N PRO A 31 -16.13 -24.28 50.08
CA PRO A 31 -15.87 -25.22 51.19
C PRO A 31 -15.83 -26.73 50.89
N ASN A 32 -15.91 -27.20 49.64
CA ASN A 32 -16.11 -28.64 49.38
C ASN A 32 -14.91 -29.41 48.79
N GLY A 33 -13.67 -28.94 48.92
CA GLY A 33 -12.47 -29.82 48.92
C GLY A 33 -12.24 -30.76 47.73
N GLU A 34 -12.85 -30.53 46.57
CA GLU A 34 -12.57 -31.26 45.34
C GLU A 34 -11.84 -30.34 44.35
N GLY A 35 -10.61 -30.73 44.00
CA GLY A 35 -9.77 -29.99 43.06
C GLY A 35 -10.39 -29.98 41.67
N VAL A 36 -10.93 -28.83 41.27
CA VAL A 36 -11.25 -28.57 39.87
C VAL A 36 -9.94 -28.44 39.09
N ALA A 37 -9.66 -29.43 38.25
CA ALA A 37 -8.60 -29.33 37.25
C ALA A 37 -8.85 -28.05 36.42
N PRO A 38 -7.81 -27.23 36.14
CA PRO A 38 -7.99 -26.06 35.31
C PRO A 38 -8.46 -26.51 33.93
N MET A 39 -9.68 -26.13 33.56
CA MET A 39 -10.21 -26.28 32.22
C MET A 39 -9.29 -25.47 31.29
N LEU A 40 -8.52 -26.19 30.48
CA LEU A 40 -7.66 -25.59 29.46
C LEU A 40 -8.60 -24.87 28.48
N LEU A 41 -8.65 -23.53 28.54
CA LEU A 41 -9.23 -22.74 27.45
C LEU A 41 -8.33 -22.98 26.23
N THR A 42 -8.76 -23.88 25.36
CA THR A 42 -8.20 -23.97 24.01
C THR A 42 -8.46 -22.63 23.34
N ALA A 43 -7.40 -21.88 23.04
CA ALA A 43 -7.49 -20.77 22.13
C ALA A 43 -8.14 -21.32 20.85
N THR A 44 -9.33 -20.83 20.55
CA THR A 44 -9.94 -21.05 19.24
C THR A 44 -8.96 -20.42 18.27
N GLU A 45 -8.30 -21.25 17.46
CA GLU A 45 -7.51 -20.78 16.34
C GLU A 45 -8.47 -19.98 15.46
N VAL A 46 -8.36 -18.66 15.54
CA VAL A 46 -8.95 -17.77 14.55
C VAL A 46 -8.16 -18.07 13.30
N THR A 47 -8.67 -18.99 12.47
CA THR A 47 -8.10 -19.25 11.15
C THR A 47 -8.01 -17.89 10.46
N PRO A 48 -6.81 -17.36 10.18
CA PRO A 48 -6.72 -16.13 9.42
C PRO A 48 -7.28 -16.46 8.05
N THR A 49 -8.43 -15.88 7.73
CA THR A 49 -8.95 -15.85 6.36
C THR A 49 -7.86 -15.20 5.51
N LEU A 50 -7.18 -16.02 4.71
CA LEU A 50 -6.19 -15.59 3.74
C LEU A 50 -6.89 -14.77 2.66
N ILE A 51 -7.05 -13.47 2.90
CA ILE A 51 -7.12 -12.50 1.81
C ILE A 51 -5.66 -12.11 1.54
N SER A 52 -5.00 -12.91 0.70
CA SER A 52 -3.59 -12.76 0.33
C SER A 52 -3.41 -11.62 -0.69
N THR A 53 -3.70 -10.40 -0.26
CA THR A 53 -3.03 -9.20 -0.77
C THR A 53 -2.49 -8.48 0.45
N PRO A 54 -1.18 -8.16 0.51
CA PRO A 54 -0.66 -7.36 1.62
C PRO A 54 -1.55 -6.12 1.78
N PRO A 55 -1.92 -5.73 3.01
CA PRO A 55 -2.74 -4.55 3.22
C PRO A 55 -2.05 -3.39 2.49
N ILE A 56 -2.82 -2.65 1.70
CA ILE A 56 -2.32 -1.48 0.97
C ILE A 56 -1.66 -0.59 2.03
N ASN A 57 -0.33 -0.43 1.93
CA ASN A 57 0.47 0.28 2.92
C ASN A 57 0.41 1.81 2.76
N PHE A 58 -0.43 2.27 1.84
CA PHE A 58 -0.67 3.68 1.52
C PHE A 58 -2.16 3.91 1.25
N ALA A 59 -2.58 5.17 1.21
CA ALA A 59 -3.86 5.58 0.66
C ALA A 59 -3.65 6.56 -0.49
N LEU A 60 -4.62 6.65 -1.39
CA LEU A 60 -4.72 7.75 -2.35
C LEU A 60 -5.91 8.61 -1.97
N TYR A 61 -5.66 9.86 -1.62
CA TYR A 61 -6.72 10.85 -1.53
C TYR A 61 -6.83 11.56 -2.87
N THR A 62 -7.98 11.47 -3.53
CA THR A 62 -8.30 12.26 -4.72
C THR A 62 -9.27 13.36 -4.31
N ASP A 63 -8.88 14.62 -4.49
CA ASP A 63 -9.78 15.75 -4.23
C ASP A 63 -10.98 15.67 -5.19
N PRO A 64 -12.21 15.49 -4.69
CA PRO A 64 -13.42 15.41 -5.53
C PRO A 64 -13.72 16.67 -6.35
N ASN A 65 -13.08 17.81 -6.05
CA ASN A 65 -13.24 19.04 -6.82
C ASN A 65 -12.23 19.19 -7.96
N THR A 66 -10.96 18.91 -7.70
CA THR A 66 -9.85 19.16 -8.65
C THR A 66 -9.38 17.90 -9.35
N GLU A 67 -9.79 16.73 -8.87
CA GLU A 67 -9.27 15.42 -9.27
C GLU A 67 -7.75 15.26 -9.01
N GLU A 68 -7.17 16.17 -8.23
CA GLU A 68 -5.78 16.10 -7.79
C GLU A 68 -5.61 14.95 -6.81
N ASP A 69 -4.63 14.09 -7.09
CA ASP A 69 -4.24 13.02 -6.20
C ASP A 69 -3.20 13.46 -5.20
N TYR A 70 -3.31 12.89 -4.01
CA TYR A 70 -2.34 13.00 -2.96
C TYR A 70 -2.11 11.63 -2.35
N GLN A 71 -0.91 11.09 -2.54
CA GLN A 71 -0.53 9.84 -1.88
C GLN A 71 -0.30 10.08 -0.39
N ILE A 72 -0.84 9.17 0.41
CA ILE A 72 -0.73 9.18 1.86
C ILE A 72 0.06 7.95 2.26
N ASN A 73 1.36 8.13 2.50
CA ASN A 73 2.29 7.07 2.84
C ASN A 73 2.61 7.03 4.34
N SER A 74 2.24 8.08 5.08
CA SER A 74 2.50 8.21 6.50
C SER A 74 1.40 8.97 7.24
N PRO A 75 1.37 8.90 8.60
CA PRO A 75 0.57 9.80 9.42
C PRO A 75 0.79 11.28 9.12
N TYR A 76 2.04 11.68 8.85
CA TYR A 76 2.36 13.06 8.51
C TYR A 76 1.70 13.48 7.20
N ASP A 77 1.69 12.62 6.18
CA ASP A 77 0.99 12.89 4.92
C ASP A 77 -0.52 13.02 5.14
N ALA A 78 -1.11 12.21 6.03
CA ALA A 78 -2.53 12.31 6.35
C ALA A 78 -2.84 13.68 6.99
N LEU A 79 -1.96 14.17 7.87
CA LEU A 79 -2.08 15.52 8.44
C LEU A 79 -2.00 16.58 7.35
N MET A 80 -1.04 16.48 6.43
CA MET A 80 -0.90 17.42 5.30
C MET A 80 -2.12 17.39 4.38
N ALA A 81 -2.67 16.22 4.09
CA ALA A 81 -3.90 16.08 3.31
C ALA A 81 -5.08 16.79 3.99
N MET A 82 -5.26 16.59 5.30
CA MET A 82 -6.31 17.27 6.07
C MET A 82 -6.15 18.80 6.03
N GLN A 83 -4.91 19.30 6.16
CA GLN A 83 -4.62 20.73 6.15
C GLN A 83 -4.74 21.36 4.76
N LYS A 84 -4.34 20.65 3.70
CA LYS A 84 -4.35 21.15 2.32
C LYS A 84 -5.74 21.10 1.68
N TYR A 85 -6.48 20.00 1.89
CA TYR A 85 -7.73 19.73 1.17
C TYR A 85 -9.00 19.81 2.03
N GLY A 86 -8.84 20.04 3.33
CA GLY A 86 -9.95 20.14 4.28
C GLY A 86 -10.90 21.30 3.96
N LEU A 87 -12.19 20.99 3.78
CA LEU A 87 -13.23 21.99 3.60
C LEU A 87 -13.81 22.42 4.95
N GLY A 88 -13.71 23.71 5.28
CA GLY A 88 -14.32 24.28 6.48
C GLY A 88 -15.86 24.13 6.49
N ILE A 89 -16.40 23.60 7.58
CA ILE A 89 -17.85 23.49 7.83
C ILE A 89 -18.19 24.02 9.22
N THR A 90 -19.44 24.46 9.41
CA THR A 90 -19.95 24.86 10.73
C THR A 90 -20.52 23.66 11.49
N ASP A 91 -20.75 23.83 12.80
CA ASP A 91 -21.48 22.83 13.61
C ASP A 91 -22.86 22.53 13.03
N LYS A 92 -23.54 23.54 12.50
CA LYS A 92 -24.85 23.38 11.85
C LYS A 92 -24.75 22.47 10.64
N ASP A 93 -23.73 22.66 9.81
CA ASP A 93 -23.50 21.83 8.63
C ASP A 93 -23.15 20.40 9.03
N TYR A 94 -22.29 20.23 10.04
CA TYR A 94 -21.99 18.92 10.62
C TYR A 94 -23.26 18.18 11.06
N GLN A 95 -24.13 18.83 11.84
CA GLN A 95 -25.40 18.22 12.31
C GLN A 95 -26.40 17.94 11.19
N ASN A 96 -26.31 18.64 10.05
CA ASN A 96 -27.12 18.34 8.88
C ASN A 96 -26.56 17.12 8.13
N PHE A 97 -25.24 17.07 7.94
CA PHE A 97 -24.58 15.97 7.22
C PHE A 97 -24.62 14.66 8.01
N THR A 98 -24.61 14.68 9.35
CA THR A 98 -24.83 13.46 10.14
C THR A 98 -26.23 12.84 9.93
N LYS A 99 -27.22 13.63 9.47
CA LYS A 99 -28.55 13.14 9.13
C LYS A 99 -28.64 12.65 7.68
N ASN A 100 -28.09 13.40 6.74
CA ASN A 100 -28.11 13.08 5.32
C ASN A 100 -26.86 13.65 4.62
N ILE A 101 -25.94 12.77 4.24
CA ILE A 101 -24.72 13.15 3.52
C ILE A 101 -25.01 13.33 2.02
N PRO A 102 -24.77 14.51 1.45
CA PRO A 102 -24.84 14.70 -0.01
C PRO A 102 -23.81 13.81 -0.73
N LYS A 103 -24.24 13.07 -1.75
CA LYS A 103 -23.35 12.23 -2.57
C LYS A 103 -22.15 12.99 -3.18
N LYS A 104 -22.32 14.27 -3.49
CA LYS A 104 -21.23 15.15 -3.98
C LYS A 104 -20.10 15.39 -2.99
N LEU A 105 -20.30 15.08 -1.71
CA LEU A 105 -19.27 15.20 -0.67
C LEU A 105 -18.53 13.89 -0.43
N ASP A 106 -18.88 12.78 -1.12
CA ASP A 106 -18.19 11.50 -0.96
C ASP A 106 -16.67 11.64 -1.13
N GLY A 107 -15.92 11.10 -0.18
CA GLY A 107 -14.45 11.20 -0.16
C GLY A 107 -13.90 12.55 0.27
N ARG A 108 -14.72 13.57 0.59
CA ARG A 108 -14.23 14.86 1.07
C ARG A 108 -13.71 14.79 2.50
N ILE A 109 -12.64 15.54 2.76
CA ILE A 109 -12.24 15.89 4.12
C ILE A 109 -12.95 17.18 4.53
N LEU A 110 -13.66 17.15 5.64
CA LEU A 110 -14.35 18.29 6.24
C LEU A 110 -13.65 18.67 7.55
N LEU A 111 -13.46 19.97 7.78
CA LEU A 111 -12.91 20.54 9.00
C LEU A 111 -13.99 21.35 9.71
N ASN A 112 -14.42 20.91 10.88
CA ASN A 112 -15.38 21.67 11.66
C ASN A 112 -14.68 22.84 12.35
N VAL A 113 -14.91 24.07 11.88
CA VAL A 113 -14.24 25.28 12.37
C VAL A 113 -14.80 25.74 13.72
N ASP A 114 -16.01 25.31 14.08
CA ASP A 114 -16.66 25.64 15.35
C ASP A 114 -16.24 24.66 16.48
N ASP A 115 -15.74 23.48 16.12
CA ASP A 115 -15.31 22.43 17.05
C ASP A 115 -13.79 22.17 16.96
N SER A 116 -13.00 23.20 17.25
CA SER A 116 -11.53 23.14 17.32
C SER A 116 -10.82 22.55 16.09
N GLY A 117 -11.44 22.66 14.90
CA GLY A 117 -10.88 22.14 13.65
C GLY A 117 -10.95 20.62 13.51
N LYS A 118 -11.86 19.92 14.22
CA LYS A 118 -12.02 18.47 14.08
C LYS A 118 -12.25 18.07 12.62
N ALA A 119 -11.50 17.06 12.18
CA ALA A 119 -11.48 16.60 10.80
C ALA A 119 -12.30 15.31 10.63
N TYR A 120 -13.06 15.24 9.53
CA TYR A 120 -13.89 14.10 9.18
C TYR A 120 -13.73 13.76 7.70
N LEU A 121 -13.59 12.47 7.38
CA LEU A 121 -13.73 11.97 6.01
C LEU A 121 -15.19 11.59 5.76
N VAL A 122 -15.71 12.01 4.62
CA VAL A 122 -17.08 11.73 4.22
C VAL A 122 -17.15 10.38 3.51
N ASP A 123 -17.88 9.44 4.08
CA ASP A 123 -18.27 8.18 3.46
C ASP A 123 -19.78 8.21 3.21
N SER A 124 -20.15 8.63 1.99
CA SER A 124 -21.56 8.78 1.63
C SER A 124 -22.25 7.44 1.38
N ASP A 125 -21.47 6.37 1.14
CA ASP A 125 -22.00 5.04 0.88
C ASP A 125 -22.50 4.38 2.16
N ASN A 126 -21.83 4.64 3.27
CA ASN A 126 -22.25 4.18 4.59
C ASN A 126 -22.95 5.28 5.42
N ASN A 127 -23.24 6.43 4.81
CA ASN A 127 -23.80 7.63 5.46
C ASN A 127 -23.07 7.98 6.77
N LYS A 128 -21.73 8.03 6.71
CA LYS A 128 -20.87 8.21 7.87
C LYS A 128 -19.87 9.36 7.67
N LEU A 129 -19.72 10.18 8.70
CA LEU A 129 -18.58 11.09 8.85
C LEU A 129 -17.53 10.38 9.73
N ILE A 130 -16.46 9.91 9.10
CA ILE A 130 -15.39 9.16 9.76
C ILE A 130 -14.45 10.17 10.42
N TYR A 131 -14.42 10.18 11.75
CA TYR A 131 -13.54 11.08 12.49
C TYR A 131 -12.07 10.71 12.31
N LEU A 132 -11.27 11.64 11.81
CA LEU A 132 -9.85 11.44 11.49
C LEU A 132 -8.94 11.70 12.69
N ALA A 133 -9.39 12.43 13.70
CA ALA A 133 -8.68 12.66 14.96
C ALA A 133 -7.20 13.11 14.77
N LYS A 134 -6.25 12.29 15.24
CA LYS A 134 -4.80 12.50 15.18
C LYS A 134 -4.22 11.90 13.88
N PRO A 135 -3.01 12.33 13.46
CA PRO A 135 -2.35 11.86 12.24
C PRO A 135 -2.38 10.33 12.02
N GLU A 136 -2.13 9.54 13.07
CA GLU A 136 -2.10 8.07 12.99
C GLU A 136 -3.48 7.46 12.72
N GLN A 137 -4.52 7.93 13.41
CA GLN A 137 -5.89 7.49 13.17
C GLN A 137 -6.36 7.93 11.78
N ALA A 138 -6.03 9.17 11.38
CA ALA A 138 -6.38 9.71 10.07
C ALA A 138 -5.81 8.82 8.95
N PHE A 139 -4.54 8.43 9.07
CA PHE A 139 -3.88 7.52 8.15
C PHE A 139 -4.62 6.18 8.01
N ASN A 140 -4.92 5.53 9.14
CA ASN A 140 -5.61 4.24 9.14
C ASN A 140 -7.02 4.31 8.53
N GLU A 141 -7.79 5.36 8.86
CA GLU A 141 -9.14 5.54 8.33
C GLU A 141 -9.14 5.88 6.83
N LEU A 142 -8.18 6.70 6.37
CA LEU A 142 -8.03 7.02 4.95
C LEU A 142 -7.62 5.78 4.14
N GLN A 143 -6.66 4.98 4.64
CA GLN A 143 -6.29 3.70 4.03
C GLN A 143 -7.47 2.74 3.94
N LYS A 144 -8.21 2.59 5.04
CA LYS A 144 -9.37 1.72 5.11
C LYS A 144 -10.46 2.16 4.12
N TYR A 145 -10.76 3.45 4.08
CA TYR A 145 -11.72 4.01 3.16
C TYR A 145 -11.33 3.76 1.70
N TYR A 146 -10.07 4.07 1.36
CA TYR A 146 -9.53 3.87 0.02
C TYR A 146 -9.58 2.39 -0.41
N SER A 147 -9.08 1.47 0.43
CA SER A 147 -9.12 0.03 0.18
C SER A 147 -10.54 -0.50 -0.04
N ASN A 148 -11.50 -0.06 0.78
CA ASN A 148 -12.90 -0.43 0.62
C ASN A 148 -13.50 0.09 -0.70
N LYS A 149 -13.14 1.33 -1.08
CA LYS A 149 -13.59 1.94 -2.33
C LYS A 149 -13.09 1.18 -3.55
N LEU A 150 -11.81 0.80 -3.56
CA LEU A 150 -11.22 -0.02 -4.62
C LEU A 150 -11.89 -1.39 -4.73
N SER A 151 -12.03 -2.09 -3.60
CA SER A 151 -12.67 -3.41 -3.53
C SER A 151 -14.10 -3.39 -4.08
N LYS A 152 -14.90 -2.39 -3.67
CA LYS A 152 -16.27 -2.20 -4.16
C LYS A 152 -16.33 -1.93 -5.67
N ALA A 153 -15.30 -1.31 -6.24
CA ALA A 153 -15.21 -1.01 -7.66
C ALA A 153 -14.60 -2.15 -8.51
N GLY A 154 -14.15 -3.25 -7.90
CA GLY A 154 -13.40 -4.31 -8.59
C GLY A 154 -12.03 -3.82 -9.09
N VAL A 155 -11.42 -2.89 -8.36
CA VAL A 155 -10.11 -2.32 -8.67
C VAL A 155 -9.07 -2.90 -7.71
N GLU A 156 -7.92 -3.28 -8.26
CA GLU A 156 -6.77 -3.81 -7.53
C GLU A 156 -5.55 -2.90 -7.74
N ILE A 157 -4.64 -2.86 -6.76
CA ILE A 157 -3.35 -2.15 -6.89
C ILE A 157 -2.29 -3.10 -7.41
N TYR A 158 -1.64 -2.72 -8.51
CA TYR A 158 -0.62 -3.50 -9.19
C TYR A 158 0.73 -2.82 -9.01
N ASP A 159 1.63 -3.46 -8.27
CA ASP A 159 3.04 -3.09 -8.16
C ASP A 159 3.81 -3.79 -9.29
N ILE A 160 4.24 -3.04 -10.30
CA ILE A 160 4.93 -3.57 -11.47
C ILE A 160 6.42 -3.33 -11.37
N SER A 161 7.20 -4.40 -11.53
CA SER A 161 8.67 -4.33 -11.57
C SER A 161 9.19 -3.61 -12.81
N SER A 162 10.47 -3.23 -12.80
CA SER A 162 11.15 -2.51 -13.88
C SER A 162 11.55 -3.36 -15.07
N GLU A 163 11.42 -4.68 -14.97
CA GLU A 163 11.84 -5.64 -15.99
C GLU A 163 10.72 -6.60 -16.40
N LEU A 164 10.85 -7.12 -17.62
CA LEU A 164 10.04 -8.24 -18.11
C LEU A 164 10.82 -9.55 -17.94
N ALA A 165 10.16 -10.57 -17.41
CA ALA A 165 10.74 -11.89 -17.25
C ALA A 165 10.40 -12.81 -18.42
N ASP A 166 11.29 -13.76 -18.73
CA ASP A 166 10.94 -14.89 -19.59
C ASP A 166 9.91 -15.77 -18.88
N CYS A 167 8.79 -16.01 -19.53
CA CYS A 167 7.68 -16.81 -19.01
C CYS A 167 7.11 -17.68 -20.14
N THR A 168 6.30 -18.68 -19.80
CA THR A 168 5.63 -19.55 -20.78
C THR A 168 4.15 -19.62 -20.48
N GLY A 169 3.34 -19.17 -21.45
CA GLY A 169 1.89 -19.42 -21.49
C GLY A 169 1.58 -20.43 -22.59
N VAL A 170 0.91 -19.97 -23.64
CA VAL A 170 0.70 -20.73 -24.89
C VAL A 170 2.02 -20.95 -25.64
N ALA A 171 2.95 -20.01 -25.51
CA ALA A 171 4.31 -20.05 -26.05
C ALA A 171 5.28 -19.30 -25.11
N PRO A 172 6.61 -19.46 -25.28
CA PRO A 172 7.59 -18.61 -24.62
C PRO A 172 7.38 -17.14 -24.98
N MET A 173 7.33 -16.27 -23.98
CA MET A 173 7.11 -14.83 -24.14
C MET A 173 7.74 -14.03 -23.00
N LYS A 174 7.68 -12.70 -23.07
CA LYS A 174 8.07 -11.79 -22.00
C LYS A 174 6.82 -11.36 -21.22
N CYS A 175 6.82 -11.61 -19.91
CA CYS A 175 5.74 -11.23 -19.00
C CYS A 175 6.13 -10.06 -18.12
N MET A 176 5.16 -9.22 -17.77
CA MET A 176 5.32 -8.26 -16.66
C MET A 176 5.42 -9.02 -15.33
N ILE A 177 6.11 -8.43 -14.36
CA ILE A 177 6.14 -8.93 -12.98
C ILE A 177 5.24 -8.00 -12.16
N VAL A 178 4.07 -8.50 -11.75
CA VAL A 178 3.06 -7.78 -10.98
C VAL A 178 2.98 -8.39 -9.59
N ASN A 179 3.13 -7.57 -8.55
CA ASN A 179 3.09 -7.99 -7.14
C ASN A 179 4.04 -9.19 -6.88
N GLY A 180 5.22 -9.19 -7.53
CA GLY A 180 6.23 -10.25 -7.43
C GLY A 180 5.93 -11.55 -8.18
N LYS A 181 4.89 -11.59 -9.04
CA LYS A 181 4.50 -12.78 -9.81
C LYS A 181 4.45 -12.46 -11.31
N TYR A 182 4.65 -13.48 -12.15
CA TYR A 182 4.46 -13.33 -13.59
C TYR A 182 3.00 -13.02 -13.92
N PHE A 183 2.81 -11.99 -14.73
CA PHE A 183 1.53 -11.56 -15.25
C PHE A 183 1.48 -11.84 -16.75
N TYR A 184 0.62 -12.79 -17.13
CA TYR A 184 0.57 -13.38 -18.47
C TYR A 184 -0.35 -12.63 -19.44
N ASP A 185 -1.23 -11.77 -18.92
CA ASP A 185 -2.14 -10.94 -19.72
C ASP A 185 -1.54 -9.56 -20.02
N GLN A 186 -2.31 -8.74 -20.73
CA GLN A 186 -2.03 -7.32 -20.93
C GLN A 186 -2.99 -6.48 -20.07
N ILE A 187 -2.53 -5.29 -19.68
CA ILE A 187 -3.37 -4.28 -19.03
C ILE A 187 -3.75 -3.27 -20.12
N LYS A 188 -5.02 -3.26 -20.50
CA LYS A 188 -5.51 -2.36 -21.54
C LYS A 188 -5.27 -0.91 -21.12
N GLY A 189 -4.63 -0.12 -21.99
CA GLY A 189 -4.30 1.28 -21.74
C GLY A 189 -2.99 1.52 -20.99
N PHE A 190 -2.21 0.47 -20.69
CA PHE A 190 -0.89 0.58 -20.08
C PHE A 190 0.19 0.06 -21.02
N ASP A 191 1.12 0.94 -21.39
CA ASP A 191 2.30 0.63 -22.19
C ASP A 191 3.53 0.55 -21.29
N PHE A 192 4.07 -0.65 -21.12
CA PHE A 192 5.22 -0.89 -20.25
C PHE A 192 6.50 -0.31 -20.86
N VAL A 193 7.22 0.49 -20.07
CA VAL A 193 8.59 0.93 -20.38
C VAL A 193 9.54 0.34 -19.34
N ALA A 194 10.54 -0.42 -19.81
CA ALA A 194 11.56 -1.02 -18.96
C ALA A 194 12.41 0.05 -18.25
N GLY A 195 12.94 -0.30 -17.07
CA GLY A 195 13.73 0.61 -16.23
C GLY A 195 12.90 1.51 -15.32
N TYR A 196 11.59 1.27 -15.22
CA TYR A 196 10.68 1.98 -14.32
C TYR A 196 9.83 0.99 -13.51
N THR A 197 9.70 1.24 -12.22
CA THR A 197 8.68 0.60 -11.40
C THR A 197 7.38 1.40 -11.45
N TYR A 198 6.25 0.70 -11.39
CA TYR A 198 4.93 1.33 -11.44
C TYR A 198 4.06 0.89 -10.26
N LYS A 199 3.20 1.79 -9.80
CA LYS A 199 2.01 1.44 -9.02
C LYS A 199 0.79 1.86 -9.82
N LEU A 200 -0.11 0.92 -10.11
CA LEU A 200 -1.28 1.17 -10.94
C LEU A 200 -2.58 0.85 -10.18
N GLU A 201 -3.62 1.65 -10.40
CA GLU A 201 -5.00 1.23 -10.18
C GLU A 201 -5.48 0.47 -11.43
N VAL A 202 -5.82 -0.81 -11.28
CA VAL A 202 -6.24 -1.68 -12.39
C VAL A 202 -7.63 -2.22 -12.11
N LYS A 203 -8.58 -1.95 -13.00
CA LYS A 203 -9.91 -2.56 -12.95
C LYS A 203 -9.83 -3.97 -13.51
N LYS A 204 -10.25 -4.94 -12.70
CA LYS A 204 -10.34 -6.35 -13.05
C LYS A 204 -11.80 -6.73 -13.23
N SER A 205 -12.11 -7.42 -14.32
CA SER A 205 -13.49 -7.81 -14.62
C SER A 205 -13.52 -9.22 -15.20
N GLU A 206 -14.52 -10.01 -14.82
CA GLU A 206 -14.74 -11.33 -15.41
C GLU A 206 -15.12 -11.18 -16.89
N ARG A 207 -14.50 -12.00 -17.74
CA ARG A 207 -14.86 -12.08 -19.16
C ARG A 207 -16.17 -12.85 -19.29
N THR A 208 -17.13 -12.29 -20.01
CA THR A 208 -18.45 -12.91 -20.24
C THR A 208 -18.52 -13.69 -21.56
N GLU A 209 -17.51 -13.56 -22.40
CA GLU A 209 -17.40 -14.26 -23.67
C GLU A 209 -16.82 -15.66 -23.50
N VAL A 210 -17.11 -16.56 -24.43
CA VAL A 210 -16.50 -17.90 -24.45
C VAL A 210 -15.01 -17.75 -24.73
N ILE A 211 -14.19 -17.89 -23.68
CA ILE A 211 -12.75 -17.79 -23.80
C ILE A 211 -12.12 -19.14 -24.18
N PRO A 212 -11.01 -19.12 -24.92
CA PRO A 212 -10.15 -20.28 -25.07
C PRO A 212 -9.73 -20.86 -23.72
N ALA A 213 -9.49 -22.17 -23.65
CA ALA A 213 -9.16 -22.87 -22.40
C ALA A 213 -7.86 -22.39 -21.72
N ASP A 214 -7.00 -21.70 -22.48
CA ASP A 214 -5.69 -21.17 -22.10
C ASP A 214 -5.70 -19.67 -21.79
N ALA A 215 -6.81 -18.97 -22.02
CA ALA A 215 -6.94 -17.55 -21.73
C ALA A 215 -7.44 -17.31 -20.29
N SER A 216 -7.00 -16.22 -19.67
CA SER A 216 -7.50 -15.81 -18.36
C SER A 216 -9.02 -15.56 -18.38
N SER A 217 -9.68 -15.91 -17.29
CA SER A 217 -11.10 -15.58 -17.06
C SER A 217 -11.34 -14.09 -16.80
N TYR A 218 -10.28 -13.28 -16.72
CA TYR A 218 -10.37 -11.86 -16.38
C TYR A 218 -9.78 -10.96 -17.47
N SER A 219 -10.36 -9.78 -17.62
CA SER A 219 -9.76 -8.64 -18.34
C SER A 219 -9.26 -7.58 -17.36
N TYR A 220 -8.21 -6.87 -17.76
CA TYR A 220 -7.55 -5.86 -16.94
C TYR A 220 -7.48 -4.54 -17.71
N GLU A 221 -7.93 -3.45 -17.09
CA GLU A 221 -7.95 -2.12 -17.69
C GLU A 221 -7.29 -1.12 -16.73
N LEU A 222 -6.37 -0.31 -17.26
CA LEU A 222 -5.74 0.76 -16.49
C LEU A 222 -6.79 1.80 -16.13
N ILE A 223 -6.92 2.07 -14.83
CA ILE A 223 -7.67 3.22 -14.33
C ILE A 223 -6.71 4.40 -14.14
N LYS A 224 -5.57 4.16 -13.50
CA LYS A 224 -4.65 5.24 -13.13
C LYS A 224 -3.22 4.75 -12.92
N ILE A 225 -2.24 5.55 -13.33
CA ILE A 225 -0.84 5.41 -12.90
C ILE A 225 -0.68 6.22 -11.62
N ILE A 226 -0.51 5.54 -10.48
CA ILE A 226 -0.33 6.18 -9.16
C ILE A 226 1.09 6.72 -9.03
N SER A 227 2.08 5.93 -9.47
CA SER A 227 3.47 6.33 -9.52
C SER A 227 4.21 5.63 -10.65
N GLN A 228 5.20 6.33 -11.21
CA GLN A 228 6.17 5.80 -12.16
C GLN A 228 7.55 6.30 -11.71
N ASN A 229 8.37 5.39 -11.16
CA ASN A 229 9.67 5.74 -10.59
C ASN A 229 10.76 4.99 -11.34
N PRO A 230 11.84 5.66 -11.79
CA PRO A 230 12.95 4.96 -12.42
C PRO A 230 13.59 4.00 -11.42
N ASP A 231 13.96 2.81 -11.89
CA ASP A 231 14.64 1.80 -11.08
C ASP A 231 16.14 1.98 -11.19
N ILE A 232 16.65 2.91 -10.38
CA ILE A 232 18.05 3.35 -10.43
C ILE A 232 18.83 2.55 -9.39
N PRO A 233 19.89 1.81 -9.80
CA PRO A 233 20.77 1.14 -8.84
C PRO A 233 21.36 2.12 -7.82
N GLU A 234 21.47 1.72 -6.56
CA GLU A 234 22.00 2.58 -5.48
C GLU A 234 23.39 3.13 -5.79
N ASN A 235 24.24 2.33 -6.45
CA ASN A 235 25.58 2.72 -6.86
C ASN A 235 25.63 3.42 -8.22
N CYS A 236 24.50 3.79 -8.82
CA CYS A 236 24.49 4.60 -10.03
C CYS A 236 24.81 6.06 -9.69
N SER A 237 25.78 6.65 -10.38
CA SER A 237 26.16 8.07 -10.28
C SER A 237 25.63 8.93 -11.44
N SER A 238 25.36 8.30 -12.58
CA SER A 238 24.77 8.96 -13.73
C SER A 238 23.75 8.06 -14.41
N TRP A 239 22.50 8.50 -14.44
CA TRP A 239 21.38 7.80 -15.03
C TRP A 239 20.98 8.41 -16.36
N PHE A 240 20.61 7.57 -17.32
CA PHE A 240 19.97 7.99 -18.56
C PHE A 240 18.52 7.58 -18.54
N ASP A 241 17.60 8.54 -18.65
CA ASP A 241 16.15 8.31 -18.60
C ASP A 241 15.54 7.93 -19.97
N GLY A 242 16.38 7.68 -20.97
CA GLY A 242 15.97 7.46 -22.36
C GLY A 242 16.10 8.69 -23.26
N CYS A 243 16.38 9.87 -22.71
CA CYS A 243 16.64 11.10 -23.48
C CYS A 243 17.67 12.02 -22.83
N ASN A 244 17.60 12.15 -21.51
CA ASN A 244 18.40 13.03 -20.68
C ASN A 244 19.31 12.21 -19.78
N THR A 245 20.48 12.78 -19.53
CA THR A 245 21.38 12.32 -18.48
C THR A 245 21.08 13.08 -17.20
N CYS A 246 20.92 12.34 -16.11
CA CYS A 246 20.67 12.77 -14.75
C CYS A 246 21.85 12.41 -13.85
N MET A 247 22.15 13.28 -12.89
CA MET A 247 22.96 12.90 -11.73
C MET A 247 22.10 12.11 -10.76
N THR A 248 22.69 11.15 -10.07
CA THR A 248 21.98 10.33 -9.10
C THR A 248 22.77 10.20 -7.81
N ASN A 249 22.06 10.01 -6.70
CA ASN A 249 22.63 9.75 -5.40
C ASN A 249 21.81 8.66 -4.69
N GLU A 250 22.41 7.53 -4.37
CA GLU A 250 21.75 6.42 -3.65
C GLU A 250 20.40 6.00 -4.27
N GLY A 251 20.34 5.91 -5.61
CA GLY A 251 19.12 5.55 -6.34
C GLY A 251 18.13 6.70 -6.57
N GLU A 252 18.37 7.88 -6.03
CA GLU A 252 17.50 9.05 -6.23
C GLU A 252 17.98 9.93 -7.39
N LEU A 253 17.02 10.48 -8.15
CA LEU A 253 17.30 11.45 -9.20
C LEU A 253 17.65 12.82 -8.63
N GLY A 254 18.78 13.36 -9.07
CA GLY A 254 19.14 14.76 -8.91
C GLY A 254 18.77 15.59 -10.15
N GLY A 255 19.67 16.51 -10.53
CA GLY A 255 19.49 17.33 -11.71
C GLY A 255 19.67 16.53 -13.01
N CYS A 256 18.74 16.71 -13.95
CA CYS A 256 18.82 16.18 -15.30
C CYS A 256 19.09 17.28 -16.33
N THR A 257 19.78 16.89 -17.39
CA THR A 257 19.79 17.66 -18.65
C THR A 257 18.37 17.77 -19.22
N LYS A 258 18.12 18.78 -20.08
CA LYS A 258 16.80 19.03 -20.70
C LYS A 258 16.92 19.11 -22.22
N LYS A 259 17.26 18.00 -22.84
CA LYS A 259 17.34 17.82 -24.28
C LYS A 259 15.97 17.42 -24.84
N MET A 260 15.69 17.85 -26.06
CA MET A 260 14.55 17.38 -26.83
C MET A 260 14.97 16.10 -27.57
N CYS A 261 14.21 15.02 -27.42
CA CYS A 261 14.40 13.78 -28.17
C CYS A 261 13.17 13.47 -29.01
N PHE A 262 13.37 13.06 -30.25
CA PHE A 262 12.28 12.63 -31.14
C PHE A 262 11.80 11.21 -30.84
N THR A 263 12.69 10.39 -30.29
CA THR A 263 12.44 9.01 -29.85
C THR A 263 13.16 8.78 -28.52
N TYR A 264 12.51 8.09 -27.59
CA TYR A 264 13.10 7.72 -26.31
C TYR A 264 13.77 6.35 -26.43
N GLU A 265 14.97 6.24 -25.88
CA GLU A 265 15.72 4.99 -25.73
C GLU A 265 15.40 4.31 -24.40
N THR A 266 15.87 3.07 -24.22
CA THR A 266 15.74 2.36 -22.94
C THR A 266 16.58 3.04 -21.86
N PRO A 267 15.99 3.39 -20.69
CA PRO A 267 16.71 3.93 -19.56
C PRO A 267 17.81 2.98 -19.05
N LYS A 268 18.92 3.53 -18.58
CA LYS A 268 20.06 2.75 -18.05
C LYS A 268 21.00 3.61 -17.22
N CYS A 269 21.75 2.97 -16.33
CA CYS A 269 22.88 3.61 -15.68
C CYS A 269 24.05 3.78 -16.67
N LEU A 270 24.61 4.99 -16.76
CA LEU A 270 25.77 5.32 -17.59
C LEU A 270 27.09 5.23 -16.82
N ALA A 271 27.07 5.47 -15.51
CA ALA A 271 28.26 5.44 -14.66
C ALA A 271 27.92 5.03 -13.23
N PHE A 272 28.73 4.15 -12.65
CA PHE A 272 28.61 3.71 -11.27
C PHE A 272 29.64 4.39 -10.37
N THR A 273 29.29 4.61 -9.11
CA THR A 273 30.25 4.99 -8.06
C THR A 273 31.27 3.85 -7.88
N LYS A 274 32.52 4.23 -7.61
CA LYS A 274 33.61 3.27 -7.35
C LYS A 274 33.58 2.76 -5.92
#